data_AF-A0A6N7CG91-F1
#
_entry.id   AF-A0A6N7CG91-F1
#
_cell.length_a   1.000
_cell.length_b   1.000
_cell.length_c   1.000
_cell.angle_alpha   90.00
_cell.angle_beta   90.00
_cell.angle_gamma   90.00
#
_symmetry.space_group_name_H-M   'P 1'
#
loop_
_entity.id
_entity.type
_entity.pdbx_description
1 polymer ?
#
loop_
_entity_poly.entity_id
_entity_poly.type
_entity_poly.pdbx_seq_one_letter_code
_entity_poly.pdbx_strand_id
1 'polypeptide(L)'
;MKVTAHAVRIGEWWTVDVPEVDGLFIPAKRLDQIPAMVADAAALLTEVAADQVEVTLDYDLGDPAVLRNIAEAKQRSAEAQRAVEKASRLSRALVRDLRARGLSVRDVATILEISHQRVAQLDKEHTTT
;
A
#
# COMPACT_ATOMS: atom_id res chain seq x y z
N MET A 1 9.54 -19.60 -1.03
CA MET A 1 9.90 -19.59 0.40
C MET A 1 9.44 -18.27 0.99
N LYS A 2 8.89 -18.25 2.21
CA LYS A 2 8.51 -17.02 2.93
C LYS A 2 9.42 -16.86 4.13
N VAL A 3 10.00 -15.68 4.31
CA VAL A 3 10.94 -15.39 5.40
C VAL A 3 10.64 -14.02 6.02
N THR A 4 11.04 -13.84 7.28
CA THR A 4 10.85 -12.59 8.02
C THR A 4 12.22 -11.98 8.32
N ALA A 5 12.44 -10.77 7.83
CA ALA A 5 13.66 -10.02 8.09
C ALA A 5 13.44 -9.10 9.28
N HIS A 6 14.03 -9.42 10.43
CA HIS A 6 13.97 -8.58 11.63
C HIS A 6 15.10 -7.56 11.61
N ALA A 7 14.75 -6.29 11.44
CA ALA A 7 15.69 -5.18 11.36
C ALA A 7 15.76 -4.39 12.67
N VAL A 8 16.95 -4.29 13.26
CA VAL A 8 17.22 -3.47 14.46
C VAL A 8 18.25 -2.40 14.11
N ARG A 9 18.02 -1.16 14.51
CA ARG A 9 18.94 -0.06 14.23
C ARG A 9 20.08 -0.01 15.25
N ILE A 10 21.32 -0.12 14.76
CA ILE A 10 22.55 -0.01 15.56
C ILE A 10 23.43 1.08 14.94
N GLY A 11 23.55 2.21 15.62
CA GLY A 11 24.24 3.39 15.09
C GLY A 11 23.57 3.90 13.81
N GLU A 12 24.31 3.92 12.70
CA GLU A 12 23.81 4.35 11.39
C GLU A 12 23.29 3.20 10.51
N TRP A 13 23.37 1.95 10.98
CA TRP A 13 23.06 0.77 10.19
C TRP A 13 21.86 0.01 10.75
N TRP A 14 21.15 -0.68 9.87
CA TRP A 14 20.22 -1.73 10.22
C TRP A 14 20.97 -3.04 10.27
N THR A 15 20.79 -3.75 11.37
CA THR A 15 21.21 -5.12 11.53
C THR A 15 20.01 -6.00 11.24
N VAL A 16 20.14 -6.94 10.31
CA VAL A 16 19.04 -7.79 9.87
C VAL A 16 19.32 -9.24 10.20
N ASP A 17 18.39 -9.85 10.91
CA ASP A 17 18.35 -11.28 11.24
C ASP A 17 17.17 -11.94 10.52
N VAL A 18 17.38 -13.14 9.98
CA VAL A 18 16.35 -13.92 9.27
C VAL A 18 16.30 -15.34 9.86
N PRO A 19 15.47 -15.58 10.88
CA PRO A 19 15.44 -16.84 11.63
C PRO A 19 15.11 -18.07 10.77
N GLU A 20 14.42 -17.89 9.65
CA GLU A 20 14.06 -18.97 8.74
C GLU A 20 15.23 -19.43 7.85
N VAL A 21 16.37 -18.71 7.85
CA VAL A 21 17.56 -19.07 7.07
C VAL A 21 18.79 -19.06 7.97
N ASP A 22 19.24 -20.26 8.35
CA ASP A 22 20.40 -20.45 9.24
C ASP A 22 21.64 -19.71 8.72
N GLY A 23 22.21 -18.86 9.57
CA GLY A 23 23.42 -18.09 9.28
C GLY A 23 23.21 -16.85 8.41
N LEU A 24 21.97 -16.51 8.04
CA LEU A 24 21.68 -15.28 7.29
C LEU A 24 21.60 -14.09 8.23
N PHE A 25 22.67 -13.30 8.22
CA PHE A 25 22.76 -12.04 8.95
C PHE A 25 23.45 -10.99 8.09
N ILE A 26 22.77 -9.86 7.83
CA ILE A 26 23.28 -8.84 6.91
C ILE A 26 23.10 -7.42 7.48
N PRO A 27 24.07 -6.51 7.29
CA PRO A 27 23.89 -5.09 7.56
C PRO A 27 23.28 -4.37 6.34
N ALA A 28 22.41 -3.40 6.58
CA ALA A 28 21.82 -2.54 5.54
C ALA A 28 21.81 -1.07 5.96
N LYS A 29 21.99 -0.14 5.01
CA LYS A 29 21.86 1.31 5.31
C LYS A 29 20.41 1.75 5.38
N ARG A 30 19.52 1.12 4.63
CA ARG A 30 18.13 1.53 4.47
C ARG A 30 17.19 0.33 4.50
N LEU A 31 16.02 0.51 5.10
CA LEU A 31 15.00 -0.55 5.23
C LEU A 31 14.50 -1.07 3.87
N ASP A 32 14.42 -0.23 2.85
CA ASP A 32 13.94 -0.61 1.51
C ASP A 32 14.90 -1.54 0.74
N GLN A 33 16.17 -1.59 1.15
CA GLN A 33 17.17 -2.48 0.54
C GLN A 33 17.08 -3.90 1.10
N ILE A 34 16.57 -4.04 2.33
CA ILE A 34 16.59 -5.30 3.07
C ILE A 34 15.89 -6.44 2.32
N PRO A 35 14.68 -6.28 1.76
CA PRO A 35 14.00 -7.39 1.07
C PRO A 35 14.82 -7.98 -0.08
N ALA A 36 15.42 -7.14 -0.92
CA ALA A 36 16.25 -7.61 -2.04
C ALA A 36 17.53 -8.29 -1.54
N MET A 37 18.21 -7.69 -0.56
CA MET A 37 19.45 -8.26 -0.01
C MET A 37 19.21 -9.60 0.71
N VAL A 38 18.08 -9.74 1.41
CA VAL A 38 17.69 -11.01 2.06
C VAL A 38 17.36 -12.08 1.03
N ALA A 39 16.63 -11.74 -0.04
CA ALA A 39 16.30 -12.69 -1.10
C ALA A 39 17.57 -13.22 -1.80
N ASP A 40 18.52 -12.32 -2.13
CA ASP A 40 19.79 -12.69 -2.73
C ASP A 40 20.64 -13.56 -1.79
N ALA A 41 20.75 -13.20 -0.51
CA ALA A 41 21.50 -13.98 0.48
C ALA A 41 20.86 -15.34 0.75
N ALA A 42 19.53 -15.41 0.81
CA ALA A 42 18.79 -16.65 0.98
C ALA A 42 19.02 -17.59 -0.21
N ALA A 43 19.10 -17.08 -1.44
CA ALA A 43 19.38 -17.91 -2.62
C ALA A 43 20.82 -18.46 -2.66
N LEU A 44 21.76 -17.86 -1.92
CA LEU A 44 23.12 -18.39 -1.77
C LEU A 44 23.22 -19.46 -0.67
N LEU A 45 22.41 -19.32 0.37
CA LEU A 45 22.41 -20.22 1.55
C LEU A 45 21.40 -21.36 1.43
N THR A 46 20.44 -21.24 0.51
CA THR A 46 19.39 -22.22 0.24
C THR A 46 19.37 -22.57 -1.25
N GLU A 47 18.76 -23.70 -1.62
CA GLU A 47 18.56 -24.08 -3.03
C GLU A 47 17.30 -23.43 -3.65
N VAL A 48 16.87 -22.27 -3.14
CA VAL A 48 15.68 -21.53 -3.61
C VAL A 48 16.11 -20.27 -4.34
N ALA A 49 15.61 -20.06 -5.56
CA ALA A 49 15.92 -18.85 -6.33
C ALA A 49 15.39 -17.57 -5.63
N ALA A 50 16.10 -16.45 -5.77
CA ALA A 50 15.79 -15.20 -5.06
C ALA A 50 14.38 -14.66 -5.39
N ASP A 51 13.92 -14.82 -6.63
CA ASP A 51 12.58 -14.43 -7.08
C ASP A 51 11.45 -15.30 -6.48
N GLN A 52 11.81 -16.45 -5.90
CA GLN A 52 10.91 -17.33 -5.16
C GLN A 52 10.95 -17.08 -3.66
N VAL A 53 11.73 -16.09 -3.19
CA VAL A 53 11.79 -15.69 -1.78
C VAL A 53 10.89 -14.47 -1.55
N GLU A 54 9.81 -14.66 -0.79
CA GLU A 54 8.95 -13.58 -0.33
C GLU A 54 9.42 -13.12 1.04
N VAL A 55 9.94 -11.89 1.12
CA VAL A 55 10.49 -11.32 2.36
C VAL A 55 9.48 -10.38 3.00
N THR A 56 9.11 -10.66 4.24
CA THR A 56 8.38 -9.74 5.10
C THR A 56 9.37 -8.96 5.95
N LEU A 57 9.35 -7.63 5.85
CA LEU A 57 10.20 -6.78 6.69
C LEU A 57 9.49 -6.48 8.01
N ASP A 58 10.15 -6.86 9.11
CA ASP A 58 9.82 -6.44 10.46
C ASP A 58 10.94 -5.54 11.00
N TYR A 59 10.59 -4.52 11.78
CA TYR A 59 11.59 -3.58 12.28
C TYR A 59 11.27 -3.13 13.70
N ASP A 60 12.32 -3.07 14.52
CA ASP A 60 12.25 -2.56 15.88
C ASP A 60 12.89 -1.17 15.97
N LEU A 61 12.13 -0.23 16.55
CA LEU A 61 12.56 1.14 16.81
C LEU A 61 12.92 1.37 18.29
N GLY A 62 12.81 0.35 19.15
CA GLY A 62 13.09 0.42 20.58
C GLY A 62 12.00 1.14 21.39
N ASP A 63 10.90 1.57 20.75
CA ASP A 63 9.79 2.25 21.40
C ASP A 63 8.44 1.66 20.96
N PRO A 64 7.80 0.85 21.83
CA PRO A 64 6.49 0.26 21.55
C PRO A 64 5.37 1.28 21.31
N ALA A 65 5.46 2.50 21.88
CA ALA A 65 4.47 3.55 21.64
C ALA A 65 4.58 4.09 20.21
N VAL A 66 5.80 4.28 19.71
CA VAL A 66 6.03 4.67 18.31
C VAL A 66 5.51 3.62 17.35
N LEU A 67 5.79 2.32 17.60
CA LEU A 67 5.29 1.23 16.77
C LEU A 67 3.76 1.18 16.73
N ARG A 68 3.08 1.37 17.88
CA ARG A 68 1.61 1.47 17.93
C ARG A 68 1.09 2.66 17.13
N ASN A 69 1.71 3.83 17.24
CA ASN A 69 1.30 5.02 16.50
C ASN A 69 1.48 4.84 14.97
N ILE A 70 2.55 4.17 14.53
CA ILE A 70 2.75 3.81 13.11
C ILE A 70 1.64 2.87 12.65
N ALA A 71 1.31 1.85 13.44
CA ALA A 71 0.24 0.91 13.11
C ALA A 71 -1.12 1.62 13.00
N GLU A 72 -1.43 2.50 13.95
CA GLU A 72 -2.64 3.32 13.90
C GLU A 72 -2.65 4.21 12.65
N ALA A 73 -1.56 4.92 12.35
CA ALA A 73 -1.47 5.77 11.17
C ALA A 73 -1.70 5.00 9.86
N LYS A 74 -1.11 3.79 9.72
CA LYS A 74 -1.35 2.89 8.59
C LYS A 74 -2.82 2.50 8.49
N GLN A 75 -3.43 2.13 9.63
CA GLN A 75 -4.84 1.74 9.67
C GLN A 75 -5.77 2.89 9.27
N ARG A 76 -5.57 4.09 9.81
CA ARG A 76 -6.36 5.29 9.46
C ARG A 76 -6.22 5.65 7.99
N SER A 77 -5.01 5.55 7.44
CA SER A 77 -4.76 5.78 6.02
C SER A 77 -5.52 4.78 5.14
N ALA A 78 -5.50 3.50 5.50
CA ALA A 78 -6.26 2.46 4.80
C ALA A 78 -7.78 2.69 4.88
N GLU A 79 -8.31 3.10 6.04
CA GLU A 79 -9.71 3.46 6.22
C GLU A 79 -10.12 4.65 5.34
N ALA A 80 -9.31 5.71 5.32
CA ALA A 80 -9.54 6.87 4.48
C ALA A 80 -9.55 6.52 2.99
N GLN A 81 -8.59 5.69 2.55
CA GLN A 81 -8.51 5.22 1.16
C GLN A 81 -9.77 4.43 0.75
N ARG A 82 -10.25 3.52 1.62
CA ARG A 82 -11.50 2.77 1.39
C ARG A 82 -12.72 3.69 1.30
N ALA A 83 -12.78 4.73 2.13
CA ALA A 83 -13.86 5.71 2.10
C ALA A 83 -13.85 6.51 0.78
N VAL A 84 -12.68 6.96 0.33
CA VAL A 84 -12.50 7.65 -0.97
C VAL A 84 -12.94 6.75 -2.13
N GLU A 85 -12.54 5.48 -2.13
CA GLU A 85 -12.96 4.52 -3.16
C GLU A 85 -14.47 4.30 -3.18
N LYS A 86 -15.09 4.14 -2.00
CA LYS A 86 -16.54 3.97 -1.88
C LYS A 86 -17.29 5.20 -2.37
N ALA A 87 -16.85 6.40 -1.98
CA ALA A 87 -17.42 7.66 -2.46
C ALA A 87 -17.28 7.77 -3.99
N SER A 88 -16.10 7.48 -4.53
CA SER A 88 -15.82 7.48 -5.97
C SER A 88 -16.75 6.53 -6.75
N ARG A 89 -16.97 5.31 -6.25
CA ARG A 89 -17.92 4.36 -6.85
C ARG A 89 -19.37 4.87 -6.80
N LEU A 90 -19.78 5.42 -5.66
CA LEU A 90 -21.15 5.94 -5.49
C LEU A 90 -21.40 7.16 -6.38
N SER A 91 -20.47 8.12 -6.44
CA SER A 91 -20.57 9.28 -7.33
C SER A 91 -20.71 8.88 -8.79
N ARG A 92 -19.93 7.89 -9.27
CA ARG A 92 -20.09 7.35 -10.62
C ARG A 92 -21.48 6.75 -10.85
N ALA A 93 -21.99 5.97 -9.89
CA ALA A 93 -23.32 5.38 -9.98
C ALA A 93 -24.43 6.45 -10.02
N LEU A 94 -24.34 7.47 -9.17
CA LEU A 94 -25.29 8.58 -9.13
C LEU A 94 -25.25 9.44 -10.40
N VAL A 95 -24.06 9.76 -10.92
CA VAL A 95 -23.93 10.47 -12.20
C VAL A 95 -24.65 9.69 -13.30
N ARG A 96 -24.41 8.38 -13.42
CA ARG A 96 -25.09 7.54 -14.42
C ARG A 96 -26.61 7.54 -14.25
N ASP A 97 -27.11 7.28 -13.04
CA ASP A 97 -28.55 7.22 -12.78
C ASP A 97 -29.24 8.55 -13.09
N LEU A 98 -28.67 9.67 -12.66
CA LEU A 98 -29.22 10.99 -12.90
C LEU A 98 -29.16 11.38 -14.39
N ARG A 99 -28.07 11.04 -15.09
CA ARG A 99 -27.96 11.26 -16.55
C ARG A 99 -28.96 10.41 -17.33
N ALA A 100 -29.19 9.15 -16.94
CA ALA A 100 -30.19 8.27 -17.55
C ALA A 100 -31.63 8.79 -17.37
N ARG A 101 -31.89 9.56 -16.31
CA ARG A 101 -33.18 10.26 -16.10
C ARG A 101 -33.32 11.56 -16.90
N GLY A 102 -32.33 11.91 -17.73
CA GLY A 102 -32.36 13.07 -18.61
C GLY A 102 -31.88 14.39 -17.99
N LEU A 103 -31.39 14.39 -16.74
CA LEU A 103 -30.87 15.61 -16.10
C LEU A 103 -29.61 16.11 -16.82
N SER A 104 -29.46 17.42 -16.97
CA SER A 104 -28.27 17.98 -17.61
C SER A 104 -27.01 17.80 -16.75
N VAL A 105 -25.83 17.83 -17.36
CA VAL A 105 -24.53 17.80 -16.64
C VAL A 105 -24.45 18.90 -15.59
N ARG A 106 -25.07 20.08 -15.84
CA ARG A 106 -25.08 21.20 -14.90
C ARG A 106 -25.92 20.89 -13.67
N ASP A 107 -27.12 20.35 -13.86
CA ASP A 107 -28.02 20.01 -12.75
C ASP A 107 -27.44 18.90 -11.88
N VAL A 108 -26.88 17.85 -12.51
CA VAL A 108 -26.22 16.75 -11.80
C VAL A 108 -25.07 17.26 -10.94
N ALA A 109 -24.29 18.20 -11.46
CA ALA A 109 -23.18 18.78 -10.76
C ALA A 109 -23.61 19.65 -9.58
N THR A 110 -24.69 20.42 -9.72
CA THR A 110 -25.31 21.16 -8.61
C THR A 110 -25.84 20.20 -7.53
N ILE A 111 -26.53 19.12 -7.91
CA ILE A 111 -27.08 18.13 -6.96
C ILE A 111 -25.99 17.39 -6.19
N LEU A 112 -24.93 17.00 -6.89
CA LEU A 112 -23.82 16.24 -6.29
C LEU A 112 -22.73 17.14 -5.70
N GLU A 113 -22.91 18.46 -5.75
CA GLU A 113 -21.95 19.48 -5.26
C GLU A 113 -20.52 19.28 -5.80
N ILE A 114 -20.40 18.92 -7.07
CA ILE A 114 -19.13 18.73 -7.77
C ILE A 114 -19.06 19.60 -9.03
N SER A 115 -17.87 19.76 -9.60
CA SER A 115 -17.74 20.55 -10.83
C SER A 115 -18.40 19.87 -12.04
N HIS A 116 -18.88 20.67 -12.98
CA HIS A 116 -19.42 20.18 -14.25
C HIS A 116 -18.39 19.33 -15.01
N GLN A 117 -17.10 19.69 -14.92
CA GLN A 117 -15.99 18.95 -15.51
C GLN A 117 -15.87 17.55 -14.90
N ARG A 118 -16.03 17.42 -13.58
CA ARG A 118 -15.96 16.14 -12.88
C ARG A 118 -17.13 15.23 -13.28
N VAL A 119 -18.34 15.78 -13.39
CA VAL A 119 -19.50 15.03 -13.91
C VAL A 119 -19.23 14.53 -15.33
N ALA A 120 -18.75 15.39 -16.23
CA ALA A 120 -18.44 15.00 -17.60
C ALA A 120 -17.34 13.93 -17.69
N GLN A 121 -16.34 13.96 -16.81
CA GLN A 121 -15.33 12.91 -16.73
C GLN A 121 -15.95 11.57 -16.31
N LEU A 122 -16.75 11.57 -15.24
CA LEU A 122 -17.36 10.35 -14.71
C LEU A 122 -18.40 9.75 -15.66
N ASP A 123 -19.05 10.58 -16.50
CA ASP A 123 -19.96 10.17 -17.56
C ASP A 123 -19.20 9.45 -18.71
N LYS A 124 -18.03 9.96 -19.11
CA LYS A 124 -17.18 9.36 -20.15
C LYS A 124 -16.51 8.05 -19.74
N GLU A 125 -16.10 7.93 -18.48
CA GLU A 125 -15.52 6.69 -17.93
C GLU A 125 -16.51 5.51 -18.04
N HIS A 126 -17.82 5.77 -18.11
CA HIS A 126 -18.83 4.74 -18.35
C HIS A 126 -18.87 4.26 -19.81
N THR A 127 -18.62 5.13 -20.78
CA THR A 127 -18.77 4.83 -22.20
C THR A 127 -17.62 3.99 -22.77
N THR A 128 -16.58 3.72 -21.97
CA THR A 128 -15.34 3.05 -22.39
C THR A 128 -15.22 1.61 -21.83
N THR A 129 -16.32 1.00 -21.38
CA THR A 129 -16.40 -0.42 -20.98
C THR A 129 -17.50 -1.08 -21.78
#